data_AF-A0AA44TES3-F1
#
_entry.id   AF-A0AA44TES3-F1
#
_cell.length_a   1.000
_cell.length_b   1.000
_cell.length_c   1.000
_cell.angle_alpha   90.00
_cell.angle_beta   90.00
_cell.angle_gamma   90.00
#
_symmetry.space_group_name_H-M   'P 1'
#
loop_
_entity.id
_entity.type
_entity.pdbx_description
1 polymer ?
#
loop_
_entity_poly.entity_id
_entity_poly.type
_entity_poly.pdbx_seq_one_letter_code
_entity_poly.pdbx_strand_id
1 'polypeptide(L)'
;MTRSLFEKYKQRNIPNKFKISEIDAILKTEYLATEIEKNKIGSMHNDPYTNFDAIVKCYKIDNKDTLKNLFNKEEKNNFLQMIQFNQPELSTDLNEQDIINKNIQEGKLIVIFLASSDGKFVNYFNLLGHSEKIYSKLTVLMGLDKEDCKLENPLFREYLQALSETGYLED
;
A
#
# COMPACT_ATOMS: atom_id res chain seq x y z
N MET A 1 6.57 -23.15 7.91
CA MET A 1 6.87 -21.91 7.17
C MET A 1 7.14 -20.73 8.10
N THR A 2 6.21 -20.38 9.00
CA THR A 2 6.37 -19.21 9.89
C THR A 2 7.59 -19.28 10.83
N ARG A 3 7.93 -20.47 11.36
CA ARG A 3 9.09 -20.64 12.26
C ARG A 3 10.43 -20.40 11.56
N SER A 4 10.59 -20.78 10.29
CA SER A 4 11.81 -20.53 9.54
C SER A 4 11.98 -19.04 9.18
N LEU A 5 10.88 -18.33 8.89
CA LEU A 5 10.91 -16.88 8.68
C LEU A 5 11.30 -16.13 9.96
N PHE A 6 10.80 -16.58 11.12
CA PHE A 6 11.15 -16.00 12.40
C PHE A 6 12.64 -16.14 12.75
N GLU A 7 13.24 -17.30 12.47
CA GLU A 7 14.69 -17.47 12.68
C GLU A 7 15.51 -16.53 11.79
N LYS A 8 15.12 -16.38 10.51
CA LYS A 8 15.75 -15.41 9.59
C LYS A 8 15.60 -13.98 10.10
N TYR A 9 14.40 -13.60 10.53
CA TYR A 9 14.12 -12.27 11.09
C TYR A 9 15.03 -11.97 12.29
N LYS A 10 15.21 -12.90 13.24
CA LYS A 10 16.10 -12.70 14.40
C LYS A 10 17.56 -12.48 14.01
N GLN A 11 18.01 -13.05 12.90
CA GLN A 11 19.38 -12.91 12.40
C GLN A 11 19.60 -11.59 11.65
N ARG A 12 18.52 -10.95 11.20
CA ARG A 12 18.55 -9.74 10.39
C ARG A 12 18.29 -8.52 11.29
N ASN A 13 19.13 -7.50 11.20
CA ASN A 13 18.96 -6.26 11.98
C ASN A 13 18.00 -5.29 11.27
N ILE A 14 16.81 -5.78 10.93
CA ILE A 14 15.80 -5.01 10.19
C ILE A 14 15.17 -3.98 11.13
N PRO A 15 15.04 -2.71 10.73
CA PRO A 15 14.30 -1.72 11.53
C PRO A 15 12.87 -2.18 11.74
N ASN A 16 12.39 -2.15 12.98
CA ASN A 16 11.03 -2.57 13.29
C ASN A 16 9.96 -1.61 12.80
N LYS A 17 10.31 -0.34 12.56
CA LYS A 17 9.45 0.72 12.01
C LYS A 17 10.31 1.70 11.23
N PHE A 18 9.84 2.14 10.07
CA PHE A 18 10.49 3.18 9.28
C PHE A 18 9.87 4.54 9.61
N LYS A 19 10.70 5.59 9.65
CA LYS A 19 10.22 6.96 9.78
C LYS A 19 9.45 7.34 8.52
N ILE A 20 8.46 8.23 8.67
CA ILE A 20 7.67 8.73 7.54
C ILE A 20 8.55 9.34 6.43
N SER A 21 9.65 10.00 6.79
CA SER A 21 10.62 10.54 5.83
C SER A 21 11.35 9.45 5.02
N GLU A 22 11.60 8.29 5.63
CA GLU A 22 12.21 7.14 4.95
C GLU A 22 11.20 6.48 4.01
N ILE A 23 9.94 6.36 4.45
CA ILE A 23 8.84 5.87 3.62
C ILE A 23 8.60 6.80 2.42
N ASP A 24 8.61 8.11 2.62
CA ASP A 24 8.52 9.11 1.55
C ASP A 24 9.59 8.90 0.48
N ALA A 25 10.86 8.77 0.91
CA ALA A 25 11.97 8.53 0.01
C ALA A 25 11.82 7.20 -0.76
N ILE A 26 11.42 6.13 -0.10
CA ILE A 26 11.21 4.81 -0.71
C ILE A 26 10.09 4.86 -1.74
N LEU A 27 8.92 5.43 -1.40
CA LEU A 27 7.79 5.52 -2.31
C LEU A 27 8.13 6.32 -3.57
N LYS A 28 8.85 7.44 -3.40
CA LYS A 28 9.26 8.29 -4.53
C LYS A 28 10.34 7.63 -5.41
N THR A 29 11.31 6.95 -4.80
CA THR A 29 12.45 6.39 -5.54
C THR A 29 12.17 5.02 -6.16
N GLU A 30 11.57 4.09 -5.42
CA GLU A 30 11.31 2.72 -5.88
C GLU A 30 10.04 2.63 -6.73
N TYR A 31 9.03 3.46 -6.44
CA TYR A 31 7.70 3.35 -7.05
C TYR A 31 7.28 4.57 -7.85
N LEU A 32 8.17 5.57 -8.01
CA LEU A 32 7.88 6.81 -8.73
C LEU A 32 6.59 7.49 -8.21
N ALA A 33 6.29 7.32 -6.93
CA ALA A 33 5.09 7.86 -6.33
C ALA A 33 5.15 9.39 -6.28
N THR A 34 4.03 10.05 -6.52
CA THR A 34 3.89 11.51 -6.39
C THR A 34 3.01 11.82 -5.20
N GLU A 35 3.48 12.70 -4.33
CA GLU A 35 2.68 13.20 -3.20
C GLU A 35 1.54 14.10 -3.72
N ILE A 36 0.34 13.91 -3.18
CA ILE A 36 -0.87 14.66 -3.55
C ILE A 36 -1.62 15.10 -2.28
N GLU A 37 -2.51 16.07 -2.45
CA GLU A 37 -3.42 16.47 -1.37
C GLU A 37 -4.46 15.37 -1.12
N LYS A 38 -4.61 14.95 0.15
CA LYS A 38 -5.56 13.90 0.55
C LYS A 38 -7.02 14.23 0.18
N ASN A 39 -7.37 15.50 0.12
CA ASN A 39 -8.72 15.98 -0.21
C ASN A 39 -9.10 15.75 -1.69
N LYS A 40 -8.14 15.43 -2.57
CA LYS A 40 -8.42 15.13 -3.98
C LYS A 40 -9.09 13.77 -4.18
N ILE A 41 -9.11 12.93 -3.15
CA ILE A 41 -9.65 11.57 -3.20
C ILE A 41 -10.90 11.52 -2.34
N GLY A 42 -12.05 11.83 -2.95
CA GLY A 42 -13.31 12.05 -2.25
C GLY A 42 -13.83 10.81 -1.53
N SER A 43 -13.51 9.62 -2.02
CA SER A 43 -13.94 8.35 -1.43
C SER A 43 -13.48 8.16 0.02
N MET A 44 -12.35 8.75 0.42
CA MET A 44 -11.80 8.60 1.77
C MET A 44 -12.44 9.51 2.81
N HIS A 45 -13.13 10.57 2.42
CA HIS A 45 -13.79 11.47 3.37
C HIS A 45 -14.96 10.79 4.09
N ASN A 46 -15.60 9.82 3.42
CA ASN A 46 -16.80 9.16 3.90
C ASN A 46 -16.55 7.74 4.42
N ASP A 47 -15.29 7.32 4.51
CA ASP A 47 -14.94 5.99 5.01
C ASP A 47 -15.05 5.96 6.55
N PRO A 48 -16.02 5.21 7.12
CA PRO A 48 -16.25 5.18 8.57
C PRO A 48 -15.11 4.48 9.33
N TYR A 49 -14.22 3.76 8.65
CA TYR A 49 -13.09 3.06 9.26
C TYR A 49 -11.79 3.86 9.20
N THR A 50 -11.80 5.03 8.58
CA THR A 50 -10.63 5.89 8.42
C THR A 50 -10.74 7.15 9.27
N ASN A 51 -9.77 7.37 10.17
CA ASN A 51 -9.59 8.68 10.78
C ASN A 51 -8.90 9.61 9.78
N PHE A 52 -9.68 10.33 8.99
CA PHE A 52 -9.16 11.18 7.92
C PHE A 52 -8.21 12.28 8.42
N ASP A 53 -8.41 12.78 9.64
CA ASP A 53 -7.58 13.82 10.24
C ASP A 53 -6.19 13.32 10.60
N ALA A 54 -6.06 12.05 10.96
CA ALA A 54 -4.77 11.42 11.26
C ALA A 54 -3.89 11.18 10.02
N ILE A 55 -4.44 11.34 8.79
CA ILE A 55 -3.68 11.20 7.56
C ILE A 55 -2.71 12.37 7.41
N VAL A 56 -1.42 12.05 7.37
CA VAL A 56 -0.31 13.02 7.28
C VAL A 56 0.33 13.06 5.90
N LYS A 57 0.20 12.00 5.10
CA LYS A 57 0.72 11.91 3.73
C LYS A 57 -0.24 11.15 2.82
N CYS A 58 -0.34 11.59 1.57
CA CYS A 58 -1.10 10.91 0.52
C CYS A 58 -0.27 10.87 -0.76
N TYR A 59 -0.22 9.71 -1.41
CA TYR A 59 0.56 9.50 -2.63
C TYR A 59 -0.29 8.85 -3.71
N LYS A 60 0.09 9.08 -4.95
CA LYS A 60 -0.38 8.31 -6.10
C LYS A 60 0.77 7.62 -6.83
N ILE A 61 0.48 6.47 -7.43
CA ILE A 61 1.33 5.80 -8.42
C ILE A 61 0.47 5.60 -9.67
N ASP A 62 0.82 6.31 -10.75
CA ASP A 62 0.14 6.27 -12.04
C ASP A 62 1.10 6.04 -13.22
N ASN A 63 2.39 5.84 -12.94
CA ASN A 63 3.37 5.46 -13.96
C ASN A 63 3.06 4.03 -14.45
N LYS A 64 2.77 3.89 -15.74
CA LYS A 64 2.35 2.63 -16.37
C LYS A 64 3.38 1.51 -16.23
N ASP A 65 4.67 1.82 -16.37
CA ASP A 65 5.74 0.81 -16.29
C ASP A 65 5.93 0.34 -14.86
N THR A 66 5.89 1.26 -13.89
CA THR A 66 5.87 0.92 -12.46
C THR A 66 4.68 0.01 -12.14
N LEU A 67 3.46 0.42 -12.49
CA LEU A 67 2.24 -0.35 -12.23
C LEU A 67 2.30 -1.75 -12.85
N LYS A 68 2.75 -1.86 -14.10
CA LYS A 68 2.93 -3.16 -14.77
C LYS A 68 3.87 -4.11 -14.02
N ASN A 69 4.87 -3.58 -13.33
CA ASN A 69 5.84 -4.35 -12.52
C ASN A 69 5.39 -4.57 -11.08
N LEU A 70 4.35 -3.86 -10.63
CA LEU A 70 3.73 -4.06 -9.32
C LEU A 70 2.77 -5.24 -9.31
N PHE A 71 2.04 -5.43 -10.41
CA PHE A 71 0.95 -6.39 -10.44
C PHE A 71 1.38 -7.80 -10.80
N ASN A 72 0.92 -8.77 -10.01
CA ASN A 72 1.01 -10.18 -10.30
C ASN A 72 0.03 -10.56 -11.45
N LYS A 73 0.05 -11.83 -11.87
CA LYS A 73 -0.76 -12.31 -13.00
C LYS A 73 -2.27 -12.27 -12.70
N GLU A 74 -2.66 -12.59 -11.47
CA GLU A 74 -4.06 -12.61 -11.05
C GLU A 74 -4.64 -11.20 -11.00
N GLU A 75 -3.92 -10.27 -10.39
CA GLU A 75 -4.27 -8.84 -10.34
C GLU A 75 -4.47 -8.28 -11.75
N LYS A 76 -3.54 -8.56 -12.66
CA LYS A 76 -3.66 -8.17 -14.08
C LYS A 76 -4.92 -8.73 -14.73
N ASN A 77 -5.27 -9.99 -14.47
CA ASN A 77 -6.49 -10.59 -15.00
C ASN A 77 -7.74 -9.93 -14.42
N ASN A 78 -7.76 -9.62 -13.13
CA ASN A 78 -8.87 -8.92 -12.48
C ASN A 78 -9.07 -7.53 -13.10
N PHE A 79 -7.98 -6.78 -13.36
CA PHE A 79 -8.07 -5.49 -14.04
C PHE A 79 -8.60 -5.60 -15.47
N LEU A 80 -8.21 -6.64 -16.21
CA LEU A 80 -8.76 -6.86 -17.56
C LEU A 80 -10.27 -7.10 -17.54
N GLN A 81 -10.78 -7.83 -16.54
CA GLN A 81 -12.22 -8.01 -16.35
C GLN A 81 -12.91 -6.68 -16.01
N MET A 82 -12.34 -5.88 -15.12
CA MET A 82 -12.87 -4.56 -14.77
C MET A 82 -12.89 -3.61 -15.97
N ILE A 83 -11.84 -3.60 -16.79
CA ILE A 83 -11.79 -2.81 -18.03
C ILE A 83 -12.93 -3.22 -18.96
N GLN A 84 -13.18 -4.52 -19.15
CA GLN A 84 -14.29 -5.02 -19.98
C GLN A 84 -15.65 -4.63 -19.41
N PHE A 85 -15.84 -4.77 -18.11
CA PHE A 85 -17.07 -4.38 -17.42
C PHE A 85 -17.37 -2.88 -17.57
N ASN A 86 -16.32 -2.05 -17.55
CA ASN A 86 -16.41 -0.60 -17.68
C ASN A 86 -16.48 -0.11 -19.14
N GLN A 87 -16.41 -0.98 -20.15
CA GLN A 87 -16.47 -0.60 -21.57
C GLN A 87 -17.86 -0.18 -22.12
N PRO A 88 -19.04 -0.54 -21.54
CA PRO A 88 -20.32 -0.09 -22.08
C PRO A 88 -20.86 1.24 -21.50
N GLU A 89 -20.40 1.72 -20.35
CA GLU A 89 -20.85 3.00 -19.77
C GLU A 89 -19.90 4.14 -20.16
N LEU A 90 -19.94 4.53 -21.44
CA LEU A 90 -19.57 5.89 -21.85
C LEU A 90 -20.71 6.83 -21.43
N SER A 91 -20.92 6.99 -20.13
CA SER A 91 -21.63 8.15 -19.64
C SER A 91 -20.76 9.36 -19.98
N THR A 92 -21.33 10.31 -20.71
CA THR A 92 -20.64 11.53 -21.14
C THR A 92 -20.38 12.51 -19.99
N ASP A 93 -20.88 12.20 -18.78
CA ASP A 93 -20.91 13.08 -17.61
C ASP A 93 -20.09 12.54 -16.43
N LEU A 94 -18.99 11.82 -16.70
CA LEU A 94 -18.08 11.39 -15.63
C LEU A 94 -17.43 12.62 -14.98
N ASN A 95 -17.57 12.74 -13.66
CA ASN A 95 -16.84 13.73 -12.89
C ASN A 95 -15.42 13.24 -12.58
N GLU A 96 -14.58 14.12 -12.00
CA GLU A 96 -13.19 13.78 -11.68
C GLU A 96 -13.05 12.58 -10.73
N GLN A 97 -13.97 12.40 -9.78
CA GLN A 97 -13.95 11.28 -8.85
C GLN A 97 -14.31 9.97 -9.54
N ASP A 98 -15.25 9.99 -10.49
CA ASP A 98 -15.59 8.82 -11.29
C ASP A 98 -14.38 8.34 -12.11
N ILE A 99 -13.61 9.28 -12.67
CA ILE A 99 -12.37 8.99 -13.40
C ILE A 99 -11.30 8.38 -12.46
N ILE A 100 -11.13 8.93 -11.25
CA ILE A 100 -10.20 8.40 -10.25
C ILE A 100 -10.59 6.98 -9.86
N ASN A 101 -11.87 6.76 -9.52
CA ASN A 101 -12.40 5.46 -9.12
C ASN A 101 -12.23 4.43 -10.25
N LYS A 102 -12.54 4.81 -11.49
CA LYS A 102 -12.33 3.97 -12.68
C LYS A 102 -10.86 3.61 -12.84
N ASN A 103 -9.96 4.57 -12.74
CA ASN A 103 -8.52 4.31 -12.86
C ASN A 103 -8.01 3.38 -11.75
N ILE A 104 -8.53 3.48 -10.54
CA ILE A 104 -8.22 2.57 -9.43
C ILE A 104 -8.70 1.15 -9.73
N GLN A 105 -9.95 0.99 -10.16
CA GLN A 105 -10.55 -0.31 -10.49
C GLN A 105 -9.85 -1.00 -11.68
N GLU A 106 -9.36 -0.23 -12.64
CA GLU A 106 -8.69 -0.73 -13.84
C GLU A 106 -7.17 -0.92 -13.66
N GLY A 107 -6.65 -0.75 -12.44
CA GLY A 107 -5.22 -0.90 -12.15
C GLY A 107 -4.34 0.18 -12.81
N LYS A 108 -4.91 1.34 -13.15
CA LYS A 108 -4.20 2.49 -13.74
C LYS A 108 -3.74 3.50 -12.70
N LEU A 109 -4.19 3.35 -11.47
CA LEU A 109 -3.88 4.25 -10.36
C LEU A 109 -3.86 3.45 -9.05
N ILE A 110 -2.81 3.63 -8.26
CA ILE A 110 -2.78 3.26 -6.84
C ILE A 110 -2.72 4.54 -6.03
N VAL A 111 -3.49 4.62 -4.94
CA VAL A 111 -3.43 5.72 -3.98
C VAL A 111 -3.09 5.17 -2.60
N ILE A 112 -2.14 5.81 -1.92
CA ILE A 112 -1.64 5.41 -0.60
C ILE A 112 -1.88 6.55 0.37
N PHE A 113 -2.57 6.28 1.48
CA PHE A 113 -2.72 7.20 2.60
C PHE A 113 -1.92 6.69 3.79
N LEU A 114 -1.08 7.52 4.37
CA LEU A 114 -0.33 7.20 5.59
C LEU A 114 -0.88 8.05 6.74
N ALA A 115 -1.25 7.39 7.83
CA ALA A 115 -1.70 8.03 9.04
C ALA A 115 -0.68 7.92 10.16
N SER A 116 -0.56 8.98 10.95
CA SER A 116 0.37 9.05 12.07
C SER A 116 -0.21 9.87 13.20
N SER A 117 -0.05 9.36 14.41
CA SER A 117 -0.44 9.99 15.67
C SER A 117 0.72 10.74 16.33
N ASP A 118 1.97 10.37 16.03
CA ASP A 118 3.18 10.97 16.60
C ASP A 118 3.97 11.82 15.60
N GLY A 119 3.53 11.87 14.34
CA GLY A 119 4.18 12.59 13.24
C GLY A 119 5.52 11.99 12.80
N LYS A 120 5.93 10.83 13.35
CA LYS A 120 7.24 10.22 13.13
C LYS A 120 7.12 8.85 12.47
N PHE A 121 6.20 8.01 12.93
CA PHE A 121 5.97 6.66 12.44
C PHE A 121 4.53 6.50 11.96
N VAL A 122 4.31 5.61 11.00
CA VAL A 122 2.97 5.30 10.50
C VAL A 122 2.27 4.36 11.50
N ASN A 123 1.02 4.68 11.85
CA ASN A 123 0.20 3.81 12.71
C ASN A 123 -0.70 2.87 11.90
N TYR A 124 -1.23 3.38 10.78
CA TYR A 124 -1.98 2.60 9.80
C TYR A 124 -1.87 3.28 8.45
N PHE A 125 -2.20 2.53 7.41
CA PHE A 125 -2.30 3.04 6.05
C PHE A 125 -3.58 2.56 5.40
N ASN A 126 -4.03 3.30 4.38
CA ASN A 126 -5.06 2.84 3.47
C ASN A 126 -4.49 2.78 2.06
N LEU A 127 -4.81 1.70 1.36
CA LEU A 127 -4.39 1.45 -0.02
C LEU A 127 -5.64 1.39 -0.89
N LEU A 128 -5.79 2.34 -1.81
CA LEU A 128 -6.79 2.27 -2.86
C LEU A 128 -6.14 1.75 -4.14
N GLY A 129 -6.79 0.74 -4.73
CA GLY A 129 -6.20 -0.08 -5.79
C GLY A 129 -5.60 -1.34 -5.21
N HIS A 130 -5.62 -2.42 -5.97
CA HIS A 130 -5.18 -3.73 -5.50
C HIS A 130 -3.74 -3.98 -5.92
N SER A 131 -2.82 -4.05 -4.96
CA SER A 131 -1.45 -4.51 -5.19
C SER A 131 -0.91 -5.19 -3.94
N GLU A 132 -0.82 -6.51 -3.96
CA GLU A 132 -0.18 -7.32 -2.92
C GLU A 132 1.24 -6.85 -2.66
N LYS A 133 2.00 -6.55 -3.72
CA LYS A 133 3.39 -6.09 -3.61
C LYS A 133 3.51 -4.75 -2.87
N ILE A 134 2.66 -3.78 -3.16
CA ILE A 134 2.64 -2.51 -2.42
C ILE A 134 2.14 -2.73 -1.00
N TYR A 135 1.10 -3.54 -0.80
CA TYR A 135 0.58 -3.85 0.52
C TYR A 135 1.66 -4.46 1.41
N SER A 136 2.35 -5.52 0.96
CA SER A 136 3.44 -6.15 1.70
C SER A 136 4.59 -5.17 1.97
N LYS A 137 4.95 -4.31 1.00
CA LYS A 137 5.96 -3.25 1.24
C LYS A 137 5.50 -2.28 2.33
N LEU A 138 4.27 -1.78 2.28
CA LEU A 138 3.74 -0.85 3.28
C LEU A 138 3.63 -1.49 4.66
N THR A 139 3.27 -2.77 4.74
CA THR A 139 3.27 -3.55 5.99
C THR A 139 4.67 -3.62 6.60
N VAL A 140 5.70 -3.86 5.78
CA VAL A 140 7.10 -3.85 6.26
C VAL A 140 7.52 -2.47 6.74
N LEU A 141 7.19 -1.43 5.98
CA LEU A 141 7.59 -0.06 6.29
C LEU A 141 6.89 0.51 7.53
N MET A 142 5.60 0.24 7.69
CA MET A 142 4.83 0.57 8.88
C MET A 142 5.42 -0.16 10.09
N GLY A 143 5.69 -1.45 9.92
CA GLY A 143 6.35 -2.26 10.93
C GLY A 143 5.49 -2.55 12.15
N LEU A 144 6.11 -3.09 13.19
CA LEU A 144 5.45 -3.50 14.43
C LEU A 144 6.27 -3.09 15.65
N ASP A 145 5.59 -2.88 16.78
CA ASP A 145 6.27 -2.69 18.06
C ASP A 145 6.96 -3.98 18.51
N LYS A 146 8.08 -3.83 19.22
CA LYS A 146 8.93 -4.98 19.61
C LYS A 146 8.16 -5.99 20.44
N GLU A 147 7.27 -5.51 21.27
CA GLU A 147 6.46 -6.27 22.19
C GLU A 147 5.42 -7.14 21.46
N ASP A 148 5.07 -6.75 20.24
CA ASP A 148 4.11 -7.42 19.37
C ASP A 148 4.75 -8.46 18.44
N CYS A 149 6.09 -8.49 18.34
CA CYS A 149 6.86 -9.43 17.52
C CYS A 149 6.91 -10.85 18.12
N LYS A 150 5.74 -11.46 18.32
CA LYS A 150 5.53 -12.80 18.90
C LYS A 150 4.78 -13.69 17.92
N LEU A 151 5.18 -14.96 17.79
CA LEU A 151 4.61 -15.88 16.78
C LEU A 151 3.11 -16.14 16.95
N GLU A 152 2.59 -15.97 18.16
CA GLU A 152 1.18 -16.09 18.50
C GLU A 152 0.37 -14.93 17.91
N ASN A 153 0.99 -13.76 17.74
CA ASN A 153 0.35 -12.57 17.18
C ASN A 153 0.14 -12.73 15.66
N PRO A 154 -1.12 -12.72 15.18
CA PRO A 154 -1.41 -12.82 13.75
C PRO A 154 -0.76 -11.70 12.92
N LEU A 155 -0.70 -10.47 13.46
CA LEU A 155 -0.08 -9.33 12.77
C LEU A 155 1.41 -9.54 12.55
N PHE A 156 2.09 -10.16 13.53
CA PHE A 156 3.51 -10.48 13.37
C PHE A 156 3.73 -11.58 12.33
N ARG A 157 2.81 -12.55 12.21
CA ARG A 157 2.90 -13.56 11.16
C ARG A 157 2.74 -12.96 9.77
N GLU A 158 1.81 -12.01 9.62
CA GLU A 158 1.62 -11.23 8.39
C GLU A 158 2.86 -10.38 8.08
N TYR A 159 3.42 -9.70 9.08
CA TYR A 159 4.65 -8.93 8.93
C TYR A 159 5.84 -9.81 8.50
N LEU A 160 6.02 -11.00 9.08
CA LEU A 160 7.07 -11.94 8.66
C LEU A 160 6.89 -12.40 7.21
N GLN A 161 5.64 -12.62 6.78
CA GLN A 161 5.32 -12.98 5.41
C GLN A 161 5.66 -11.83 4.47
N ALA A 162 5.25 -10.60 4.81
CA ALA A 162 5.55 -9.40 4.05
C ALA A 162 7.07 -9.15 3.93
N LEU A 163 7.83 -9.36 5.00
CA LEU A 163 9.31 -9.29 4.98
C LEU A 163 9.93 -10.31 4.01
N SER A 164 9.35 -11.51 3.92
CA SER A 164 9.80 -12.53 2.96
C SER A 164 9.50 -12.11 1.52
N GLU A 165 8.28 -11.63 1.24
CA GLU A 165 7.82 -11.26 -0.10
C GLU A 165 8.53 -10.03 -0.66
N THR A 166 9.01 -9.17 0.22
CA THR A 166 9.73 -7.94 -0.13
C THR A 166 11.24 -8.11 -0.13
N GLY A 167 11.74 -9.33 0.09
CA GLY A 167 13.17 -9.68 -0.01
C GLY A 167 14.00 -9.31 1.23
N TYR A 168 13.41 -8.78 2.30
CA TYR A 168 14.15 -8.39 3.51
C TYR A 168 14.70 -9.61 4.29
N LEU A 169 14.19 -10.81 4.02
CA LEU A 169 14.66 -12.09 4.61
C LEU A 169 15.46 -12.96 3.62
N GLU A 170 15.79 -12.43 2.45
CA GLU A 170 16.68 -13.08 1.49
C GLU A 170 18.14 -12.82 1.85
N ASP A 171 19.04 -13.67 1.32
CA ASP A 171 20.44 -13.69 1.76
C ASP A 171 21.27 -12.48 1.33
#